data_AF-A0A090L072-F1
#
_entry.id   AF-A0A090L072-F1
#
_cell.length_a   1.000
_cell.length_b   1.000
_cell.length_c   1.000
_cell.angle_alpha   90.00
_cell.angle_beta   90.00
_cell.angle_gamma   90.00
#
_symmetry.space_group_name_H-M   'P 1'
#
loop_
_entity.id
_entity.type
_entity.pdbx_description
1 polymer ?
#
loop_
_entity_poly.entity_id
_entity_poly.type
_entity_poly.pdbx_seq_one_letter_code
_entity_poly.pdbx_strand_id
1 'polypeptide(L)' 'MNAYQLFKDIPDETAAVKFFQKRGLIPEAKECENGHEMKLSLGKIIRWRCSLRSCRKEIGVRVGTWF' A
#
# COMPACT_ATOMS: atom_id res chain seq x y z
N MET A 1 -4.75 22.21 -1.34
CA MET A 1 -5.05 21.36 -2.52
C MET A 1 -6.55 21.42 -2.72
N ASN A 2 -7.05 21.87 -3.88
CA ASN A 2 -8.49 21.84 -4.14
C ASN A 2 -8.91 20.44 -4.64
N ALA A 3 -10.20 20.11 -4.59
CA ALA A 3 -10.69 18.79 -4.98
C ALA A 3 -10.38 18.46 -6.45
N TYR A 4 -10.49 19.44 -7.35
CA TYR A 4 -10.25 19.25 -8.79
C TYR A 4 -8.81 18.83 -9.11
N GLN A 5 -7.85 19.41 -8.40
CA GLN A 5 -6.43 19.09 -8.51
C GLN A 5 -6.14 17.69 -7.97
N LEU A 6 -6.79 17.31 -6.85
CA LEU A 6 -6.66 15.97 -6.27
C LEU A 6 -7.12 14.89 -7.26
N PHE A 7 -8.28 15.07 -7.92
CA PHE A 7 -8.77 14.12 -8.91
C PHE A 7 -7.87 14.01 -10.14
N LYS A 8 -7.18 15.09 -10.51
CA LYS A 8 -6.22 15.09 -11.61
C LYS A 8 -4.92 14.37 -11.23
N ASP A 9 -4.44 14.58 -10.00
CA ASP A 9 -3.18 14.02 -9.51
C ASP A 9 -3.33 12.54 -9.07
N ILE A 10 -4.55 12.11 -8.76
CA ILE A 10 -4.89 10.76 -8.28
C ILE A 10 -5.97 10.12 -9.20
N PRO A 11 -5.61 9.76 -10.44
CA PRO A 11 -6.57 9.22 -11.40
C PRO A 11 -6.98 7.76 -11.12
N ASP A 12 -6.16 7.02 -10.36
CA ASP A 12 -6.35 5.60 -10.10
C ASP A 12 -5.87 5.21 -8.69
N GLU A 13 -6.20 3.98 -8.26
CA GLU A 13 -5.84 3.49 -6.93
C GLU A 13 -4.31 3.37 -6.73
N THR A 14 -3.54 3.10 -7.79
CA THR A 14 -2.07 3.03 -7.68
C THR A 14 -1.48 4.41 -7.42
N ALA A 15 -1.97 5.43 -8.11
CA ALA A 15 -1.63 6.81 -7.85
C ALA A 15 -2.03 7.22 -6.42
N ALA A 16 -3.19 6.75 -5.94
CA ALA A 16 -3.66 7.03 -4.58
C ALA A 16 -2.72 6.44 -3.53
N VAL A 17 -2.30 5.18 -3.70
CA VAL A 17 -1.37 4.54 -2.77
C VAL A 17 -0.03 5.27 -2.73
N LYS A 18 0.54 5.62 -3.88
CA LYS A 18 1.79 6.40 -3.94
C LYS A 18 1.63 7.78 -3.31
N PHE A 19 0.50 8.44 -3.52
CA PHE A 19 0.19 9.73 -2.90
C PHE A 19 0.17 9.62 -1.37
N PHE A 20 -0.52 8.60 -0.84
CA PHE A 20 -0.60 8.37 0.60
C PHE A 20 0.72 7.90 1.20
N GLN A 21 1.56 7.17 0.45
CA GLN A 21 2.92 6.81 0.87
C GLN A 21 3.80 8.05 1.06
N LYS A 22 3.80 8.97 0.09
CA LYS A 22 4.53 10.25 0.20
C LYS A 22 4.08 11.11 1.38
N ARG A 23 2.86 10.90 1.86
CA ARG A 23 2.28 11.60 3.02
C ARG A 23 2.49 10.85 4.34
N GLY A 24 3.09 9.66 4.32
CA GLY A 24 3.30 8.82 5.50
C GLY A 24 2.03 8.13 6.02
N LEU A 25 0.94 8.14 5.26
CA LEU A 25 -0.34 7.53 5.67
C LEU A 25 -0.37 6.03 5.37
N ILE A 26 0.22 5.63 4.25
CA ILE A 26 0.49 4.23 3.93
C ILE A 26 1.99 4.03 4.05
N PRO A 27 2.47 2.99 4.75
CA PRO A 27 3.89 2.76 4.85
C PRO A 27 4.52 2.38 3.50
N GLU A 28 5.78 2.75 3.29
CA GLU A 28 6.53 2.37 2.08
C GLU A 28 7.09 0.93 2.17
N ALA A 29 7.35 0.48 3.40
CA ALA A 29 7.79 -0.88 3.71
C ALA A 29 6.91 -1.48 4.80
N LYS A 30 6.69 -2.79 4.75
CA LYS A 30 5.89 -3.51 5.74
C LYS A 30 6.48 -4.88 6.00
N GLU A 31 6.32 -5.36 7.22
CA GLU A 31 6.71 -6.69 7.62
C GLU A 31 5.47 -7.54 7.90
N CYS A 32 5.56 -8.84 7.63
CA CYS A 32 4.55 -9.79 8.07
C CYS A 32 4.71 -10.12 9.56
N GLU A 33 3.76 -10.84 10.13
CA GLU A 33 3.78 -11.29 11.54
C GLU A 33 5.04 -12.10 11.92
N ASN A 34 5.73 -12.68 10.93
CA ASN A 34 6.98 -13.42 11.11
C ASN A 34 8.24 -12.56 10.95
N GLY A 35 8.13 -11.23 10.79
CA GLY A 35 9.26 -10.32 10.61
C GLY A 35 9.90 -10.35 9.22
N HIS A 36 9.24 -10.92 8.20
CA HIS A 36 9.74 -10.87 6.83
C HIS A 36 9.24 -9.65 6.09
N GLU A 37 10.12 -9.05 5.27
CA GLU A 37 9.77 -7.96 4.36
C GLU A 37 8.66 -8.36 3.37
N MET A 38 7.68 -7.48 3.23
CA MET A 38 6.58 -7.61 2.29
C MET A 38 6.75 -6.67 1.11
N LYS A 39 6.38 -7.14 -0.08
CA LYS A 39 6.28 -6.32 -1.28
C LYS A 39 4.84 -5.86 -1.48
N LEU A 40 4.67 -4.59 -1.82
CA LEU A 40 3.38 -4.06 -2.23
C LEU A 40 3.06 -4.52 -3.64
N SER A 41 1.94 -5.23 -3.80
CA SER A 41 1.39 -5.61 -5.10
C SER A 41 0.33 -4.59 -5.50
N LEU A 42 0.52 -3.93 -6.64
CA LEU A 42 -0.37 -2.91 -7.22
C LEU A 42 -1.20 -3.49 -8.39
N GLY A 43 -1.56 -4.77 -8.32
CA GLY A 43 -2.37 -5.44 -9.34
C GLY A 43 -3.86 -5.17 -9.16
N LYS A 44 -4.71 -6.09 -9.65
CA LYS A 44 -6.18 -6.03 -9.45
C LYS A 44 -6.59 -5.91 -7.98
N ILE A 45 -5.78 -6.44 -7.07
CA ILE A 45 -5.96 -6.31 -5.63
C ILE A 45 -4.68 -5.69 -5.06
N ILE A 46 -4.83 -4.53 -4.44
CA ILE A 46 -3.73 -3.85 -3.77
C ILE A 46 -3.52 -4.45 -2.39
N ARG A 47 -2.37 -5.10 -2.20
CA ARG A 47 -2.05 -5.80 -0.95
C ARG A 47 -0.54 -5.92 -0.74
N TRP A 48 -0.16 -6.00 0.52
CA TRP A 48 1.17 -6.44 0.93
C TRP A 48 1.25 -7.95 0.81
N ARG A 49 2.31 -8.44 0.18
CA ARG A 49 2.59 -9.87 0.08
C ARG A 49 3.98 -10.15 0.60
N CYS A 50 4.09 -11.10 1.51
CA CYS A 50 5.39 -11.55 2.01
C CYS A 50 6.27 -12.01 0.84
N SER A 51 7.49 -11.51 0.79
CA SER A 51 8.48 -11.86 -0.24
C SER A 51 8.86 -13.35 -0.18
N LEU A 52 8.88 -13.91 1.03
CA LEU A 52 9.17 -15.32 1.26
C LEU A 52 8.02 -16.24 0.80
N ARG A 53 8.32 -17.09 -0.18
CA ARG A 53 7.34 -17.97 -0.85
C ARG A 53 6.75 -19.06 0.07
N SER A 54 7.47 -19.44 1.13
CA SER A 54 6.99 -20.39 2.15
C SER A 54 6.01 -19.74 3.13
N CYS A 55 6.18 -18.46 3.45
CA CYS A 55 5.33 -17.73 4.39
C CYS A 55 3.92 -17.46 3.82
N ARG A 56 3.83 -17.07 2.55
CA ARG A 56 2.57 -16.78 1.81
C ARG A 56 1.60 -15.79 2.47
N LYS A 57 2.00 -15.10 3.54
CA LYS A 57 1.17 -14.11 4.22
C LYS A 57 0.88 -12.91 3.33
N GLU A 58 -0.37 -12.45 3.41
CA GLU A 58 -0.88 -11.30 2.67
C GLU A 58 -1.62 -10.38 3.63
N ILE A 59 -1.43 -9.07 3.49
CA ILE A 59 -2.05 -8.06 4.37
C ILE A 59 -2.64 -6.97 3.48
N GLY A 60 -3.85 -6.51 3.80
CA GLY A 60 -4.46 -5.40 3.08
C GLY A 60 -3.63 -4.11 3.22
N VAL A 61 -3.64 -3.26 2.20
CA VAL A 61 -2.79 -2.06 2.18
C VAL A 61 -3.07 -1.10 3.35
N ARG A 62 -4.33 -1.03 3.80
CA ARG A 62 -4.83 -0.13 4.85
C ARG A 62 -4.72 -0.70 6.27
N VAL A 63 -4.46 -2.01 6.41
CA VAL A 63 -4.46 -2.68 7.72
C VAL A 63 -3.37 -2.08 8.61
N GLY A 64 -3.73 -1.65 9.82
CA GLY A 64 -2.78 -1.00 10.74
C GLY A 64 -2.43 0.44 10.37
N THR A 65 -3.18 1.05 9.45
CA THR A 65 -3.17 2.50 9.23
C THR A 65 -4.45 3.10 9.82
N TRP A 66 -4.47 4.42 9.99
CA TRP A 66 -5.67 5.16 10.45
C TRP A 66 -6.79 5.22 9.39
N PHE A 67 -6.54 4.69 8.18
CA PHE A 67 -7.38 4.81 6.99
C PHE A 67 -8.16 3.52 6.68
#